data_AF-A0A938N2R8-F1
#
_entry.id   AF-A0A938N2R8-F1
#
_cell.length_a   1.000
_cell.length_b   1.000
_cell.length_c   1.000
_cell.angle_alpha   90.00
_cell.angle_beta   90.00
_cell.angle_gamma   90.00
#
_symmetry.space_group_name_H-M   'P 1'
#
loop_
_entity.id
_entity.type
_entity.pdbx_description
1 polymer ?
#
loop_
_entity_poly.entity_id
_entity_poly.type
_entity_poly.pdbx_seq_one_letter_code
_entity_poly.pdbx_strand_id
1 'polypeptide(L)' 'MARLVRHEQTAPYRIDPADFPKDGKSLFICACGLTSTPPRCDASHKACKPEVPGMIYIYDPATKGVTDSRPDAR' A
#
# COMPACT_ATOMS: atom_id res chain seq x y z
N MET A 1 14.65 -11.08 13.92
CA MET A 1 14.86 -9.64 14.22
C MET A 1 13.83 -8.85 13.42
N ALA A 2 13.06 -7.98 14.07
CA ALA A 2 12.11 -7.12 13.38
C ALA A 2 12.82 -5.83 12.92
N ARG A 3 12.41 -5.30 11.78
CA ARG A 3 12.86 -4.00 11.26
C ARG A 3 11.65 -3.18 10.88
N LEU A 4 11.71 -1.88 11.10
CA LEU A 4 10.73 -0.93 10.59
C LEU A 4 11.30 -0.34 9.29
N VAL A 5 10.61 -0.56 8.17
CA VAL A 5 10.97 0.00 6.87
C VAL A 5 9.97 1.11 6.57
N ARG A 6 10.48 2.31 6.22
CA ARG A 6 9.64 3.42 5.78
C ARG A 6 9.04 3.10 4.43
N HIS A 7 7.76 3.39 4.26
CA HIS A 7 7.00 3.11 3.06
C HIS A 7 6.11 4.30 2.74
N GLU A 8 6.25 4.87 1.54
CA GLU A 8 5.62 6.15 1.16
C GLU A 8 4.60 6.01 0.03
N GLN A 9 4.59 4.86 -0.64
CA GLN A 9 3.68 4.60 -1.76
C GLN A 9 2.27 4.30 -1.21
N THR A 10 1.26 5.01 -1.69
CA THR A 10 -0.14 4.90 -1.23
C THR A 10 -1.07 4.24 -2.26
N ALA A 11 -0.56 3.93 -3.45
CA ALA A 11 -1.34 3.38 -4.56
C ALA A 11 -0.61 2.18 -5.21
N PRO A 12 -1.33 1.26 -5.85
CA PRO A 12 -0.72 0.13 -6.56
C PRO A 12 -0.04 0.57 -7.86
N TYR A 13 0.97 -0.19 -8.30
CA TYR A 13 1.50 -0.08 -9.66
C TYR A 13 0.50 -0.70 -10.64
N ARG A 14 0.12 0.07 -11.66
CA ARG A 14 -0.64 -0.42 -12.81
C ARG A 14 0.33 -0.89 -13.87
N ILE A 15 0.17 -2.15 -14.30
CA ILE A 15 0.86 -2.70 -15.45
C ILE A 15 -0.18 -2.79 -16.55
N ASP A 16 0.10 -2.11 -17.66
CA ASP A 16 -0.82 -2.05 -18.78
C ASP A 16 -0.75 -3.34 -19.62
N PRO A 17 -1.88 -3.75 -20.24
CA PRO A 17 -1.94 -5.01 -20.98
C PRO A 17 -1.03 -5.05 -22.22
N ALA A 18 -0.58 -3.87 -22.69
CA ALA A 18 0.38 -3.76 -23.78
C ALA A 18 1.74 -4.36 -23.39
N ASP A 19 2.13 -4.23 -22.12
CA ASP A 19 3.39 -4.75 -21.59
C ASP A 19 3.22 -6.19 -21.08
N PHE A 20 2.23 -6.39 -20.19
CA PHE A 20 1.90 -7.69 -19.59
C PHE A 20 0.61 -7.58 -18.75
N PRO A 21 -0.27 -8.60 -18.73
CA PRO A 21 -0.27 -9.84 -19.49
C PRO A 21 -1.03 -9.71 -20.83
N LYS A 22 -0.70 -10.60 -21.78
CA LYS A 22 -1.27 -10.59 -23.15
C LYS A 22 -2.77 -10.95 -23.23
N ASP A 23 -3.39 -11.27 -22.10
CA ASP A 23 -4.82 -11.55 -21.96
C ASP A 23 -5.69 -10.29 -21.94
N GLY A 24 -5.08 -9.10 -22.08
CA GLY A 24 -5.78 -7.84 -22.27
C GLY A 24 -6.26 -7.17 -20.98
N LYS A 25 -5.90 -7.70 -19.80
CA LYS A 25 -6.35 -7.20 -18.50
C LYS A 25 -5.24 -6.43 -17.80
N SER A 26 -5.55 -5.26 -17.24
CA SER A 26 -4.59 -4.51 -16.43
C SER A 26 -4.28 -5.27 -15.14
N LEU A 27 -2.99 -5.45 -14.86
CA LEU A 27 -2.51 -6.04 -13.60
C LEU A 27 -2.20 -4.93 -12.61
N PHE A 28 -2.64 -5.11 -11.36
CA PHE A 28 -2.38 -4.17 -10.28
C PHE A 28 -1.52 -4.85 -9.21
N ILE A 29 -0.30 -4.36 -9.04
CA ILE A 29 0.65 -4.84 -8.03
C ILE A 29 0.55 -3.93 -6.82
N CYS A 30 0.40 -4.52 -5.64
CA CYS A 30 0.34 -3.76 -4.40
C CYS A 30 1.66 -3.03 -4.19
N ALA A 31 1.56 -1.73 -3.95
CA ALA A 31 2.66 -0.93 -3.47
C ALA A 31 2.27 -0.09 -2.26
N CYS A 32 1.15 -0.35 -1.58
CA CYS A 32 0.78 0.34 -0.34
C CYS A 32 1.18 -0.40 0.95
N GLY A 33 1.61 -1.66 0.85
CA GLY A 33 1.99 -2.48 2.01
C GLY A 33 0.83 -3.05 2.83
N LEU A 34 -0.43 -2.67 2.55
CA LEU A 34 -1.61 -3.10 3.33
C LEU A 34 -2.38 -4.28 2.73
N THR A 35 -1.90 -4.90 1.65
CA THR A 35 -2.61 -6.00 0.99
C THR A 35 -2.61 -7.28 1.82
N SER A 36 -3.72 -8.00 1.81
CA SER A 36 -3.79 -9.37 2.33
C SER A 36 -3.45 -10.43 1.28
N THR A 37 -3.28 -10.04 0.02
CA THR A 37 -3.00 -10.95 -1.11
C THR A 37 -1.74 -10.55 -1.87
N PRO A 38 -0.56 -10.44 -1.21
CA PRO A 38 0.67 -10.07 -1.90
C PRO A 38 1.00 -11.10 -3.01
N PRO A 39 1.51 -10.65 -4.18
CA PRO A 39 1.89 -9.28 -4.54
C PRO A 39 0.74 -8.43 -5.14
N ARG A 40 -0.49 -8.96 -5.23
CA ARG A 40 -1.59 -8.34 -5.97
C ARG A 40 -2.30 -7.26 -5.15
N CYS A 41 -2.83 -6.25 -5.81
CA CYS A 41 -3.70 -5.27 -5.18
C CYS A 41 -5.10 -5.86 -4.90
N ASP A 42 -5.55 -5.77 -3.64
CA ASP A 42 -6.89 -6.14 -3.16
C ASP A 42 -7.74 -4.92 -2.76
N ALA A 43 -7.37 -3.74 -3.25
CA ALA A 43 -7.97 -2.44 -2.90
C ALA A 43 -7.77 -1.96 -1.45
N SER A 44 -6.94 -2.62 -0.63
CA SER A 44 -6.59 -2.15 0.72
C SER A 44 -5.96 -0.75 0.75
N HIS A 45 -5.34 -0.33 -0.34
CA HIS A 45 -4.77 1.02 -0.51
C HIS A 45 -5.80 2.15 -0.32
N LYS A 46 -7.10 1.85 -0.36
CA LYS A 46 -8.15 2.84 -0.04
C LYS A 46 -8.06 3.34 1.40
N ALA A 47 -7.49 2.55 2.32
CA ALA A 47 -7.21 2.97 3.69
C ALA A 47 -6.12 4.05 3.79
N CYS A 48 -5.34 4.26 2.72
CA CYS A 48 -4.33 5.32 2.66
C CYS A 48 -4.90 6.68 2.24
N LYS A 49 -6.15 6.76 1.77
CA LYS A 49 -6.77 8.03 1.35
C LYS A 49 -6.83 9.14 2.42
N PRO A 50 -7.12 8.85 3.69
CA PRO A 50 -7.12 9.87 4.74
C PRO A 50 -5.73 10.19 5.29
N GLU A 51 -4.65 9.62 4.73
CA GLU A 51 -3.29 9.94 5.14
C GLU A 51 -2.94 11.40 4.78
N VAL A 52 -2.38 12.12 5.73
CA VAL A 52 -1.94 13.51 5.56
C VAL A 52 -0.44 13.52 5.27
N PRO A 53 0.03 14.32 4.30
CA PRO A 53 1.46 14.50 4.06
C PRO A 53 2.21 14.95 5.32
N GLY A 54 3.36 14.35 5.60
CA GLY A 54 4.15 14.64 6.80
C GLY A 54 3.67 13.95 8.07
N MET A 55 2.73 13.00 7.97
CA MET A 55 2.33 12.12 9.08
C MET A 55 2.77 10.68 8.78
N ILE A 56 3.19 9.97 9.82
CA ILE A 56 3.44 8.53 9.81
C ILE A 56 2.20 7.84 10.39
N TYR A 57 1.71 6.81 9.71
CA TYR A 57 0.62 5.97 10.14
C TYR A 57 1.13 4.54 10.39
N ILE A 58 0.81 3.98 11.56
CA ILE A 58 1.09 2.58 11.89
C ILE A 58 -0.21 1.80 11.79
N TYR A 59 -0.18 0.72 11.02
CA TYR A 59 -1.35 -0.12 10.77
C TYR A 59 -1.26 -1.43 11.56
N ASP A 60 -2.41 -1.88 12.07
CA ASP A 60 -2.57 -3.22 12.62
C ASP A 60 -2.56 -4.25 11.47
N PRO A 61 -1.75 -5.32 11.57
CA PRO A 61 -1.63 -6.31 10.49
C PRO A 61 -2.89 -7.17 10.29
N ALA A 62 -3.73 -7.34 11.32
CA ALA A 62 -4.94 -8.15 11.27
C ALA A 62 -6.17 -7.32 10.84
N THR A 63 -6.33 -6.12 11.42
CA THR A 63 -7.53 -5.31 11.19
C THR A 63 -7.35 -4.22 10.13
N LYS A 64 -6.10 -3.90 9.75
CA LYS A 64 -5.73 -2.75 8.89
C LYS A 64 -6.22 -1.40 9.42
N GLY A 65 -6.58 -1.34 10.72
CA GLY A 65 -6.86 -0.09 11.41
C GLY A 65 -5.57 0.65 11.73
N VAL A 66 -5.63 1.98 11.78
CA VAL A 66 -4.51 2.80 12.26
C VAL A 66 -4.41 2.65 13.77
N THR A 67 -3.26 2.22 14.27
CA THR A 67 -2.97 2.04 15.70
C THR A 67 -2.21 3.22 16.30
N ASP A 68 -1.41 3.91 15.50
CA ASP A 68 -0.69 5.13 15.88
C ASP A 68 -0.59 6.05 14.66
N SER A 69 -0.63 7.36 14.93
CA SER A 69 -0.40 8.38 13.91
C SER A 69 0.38 9.54 14.53
N ARG A 70 1.50 9.93 13.92
CA ARG A 70 2.38 10.97 14.46
C ARG A 70 3.07 11.76 13.36
N PRO A 71 3.49 13.01 13.62
CA PRO A 71 4.29 13.77 12.67
C PRO A 71 5.56 13.02 12.26
N ASP A 72 5.91 13.08 10.98
CA ASP A 72 7.15 12.57 10.44
C ASP A 72 8.30 13.52 10.80
N ALA A 73 9.13 13.12 11.76
CA ALA A 73 10.25 13.91 12.28
C ALA A 73 11.52 13.82 11.40
N ARG A 74 11.35 13.66 10.08
CA ARG A 74 12.46 13.54 9.13
C ARG A 74 13.26 14.83 8.99
#